data_AF-A0A2Z3GVJ1-F1
#
_entry.id   AF-A0A2Z3GVJ1-F1
#
_cell.length_a   1.000
_cell.length_b   1.000
_cell.length_c   1.000
_cell.angle_alpha   90.00
_cell.angle_beta   90.00
_cell.angle_gamma   90.00
#
_symmetry.space_group_name_H-M   'P 1'
#
loop_
_entity.id
_entity.type
_entity.pdbx_description
1 polymer ?
#
loop_
_entity_poly.entity_id
_entity_poly.type
_entity_poly.pdbx_seq_one_letter_code
_entity_poly.pdbx_strand_id
1 'polypeptide(L)'
;MLRLSTLRPLACLARLPRAESRDKVRYGSSSEQKSRSVWVPCPLGGRHRLPDTAQVGSRIMAWSAPAPRHDLGLLGRVVSFTLLALPAALLGGFGYRTDLIALYVGAGVQVLFALTLLRAHPVWRPPVSASLVVLYLIALAWLWLPTRGSPDWAVHIGQSALLITAVGLAAVHDLTRTGAEPLRRANKWCAKLVSRTDWPLQFTDCRLLPEVVALRGAALDEIRPVLALLSDPRPEVQCAALGALEYRPVWRPGEAELVMKTARESGEPAVRVAAAYALAAVGSADLIGGLARMLRDPAAEARAAAAEALLWQADAKWAFAREGVREALADPRLADDGPLFATGRLPAAALADLITWAEEHAPLAPRAIQTLIEQHHRDLTDGERPELGSQLAAMMLSADAPPALRVELAALLRDHNLLSVDLLDKLTNLDQPGPMRLFAAEEMLRINPHDSDGVDVLRGLARQPNREMALSVAAVLQNVLGLELGLPGGERPPANSKVAAEVARRVLLWANGANPDQLRPTPGPMPGLKPPRSAMLGGRPAAPKPSAFPPDPNEFPRSGSGTVF
;
A
#
# COMPACT_ATOMS: atom_id res chain seq x y z
N MET A 1 -33.08 35.17 -54.86
CA MET A 1 -32.61 34.48 -53.63
C MET A 1 -32.81 32.98 -53.84
N LEU A 2 -32.04 32.30 -54.69
CA LEU A 2 -30.71 31.67 -54.45
C LEU A 2 -30.73 30.82 -53.15
N ARG A 3 -30.46 29.50 -53.11
CA ARG A 3 -29.96 28.53 -54.10
C ARG A 3 -30.16 27.09 -53.58
N LEU A 4 -30.47 26.17 -54.50
CA LEU A 4 -30.30 24.71 -54.40
C LEU A 4 -28.82 24.30 -54.34
N SER A 5 -28.51 23.14 -53.71
CA SER A 5 -27.53 22.12 -54.18
C SER A 5 -27.35 21.02 -53.10
N THR A 6 -27.85 19.78 -53.18
CA THR A 6 -27.51 18.61 -54.02
C THR A 6 -26.07 18.05 -53.93
N LEU A 7 -26.02 16.76 -53.55
CA LEU A 7 -25.27 15.63 -54.15
C LEU A 7 -23.75 15.41 -53.86
N ARG A 8 -23.52 14.33 -53.09
CA ARG A 8 -22.76 13.09 -53.44
C ARG A 8 -21.19 13.12 -53.52
N PRO A 9 -20.54 11.93 -53.53
CA PRO A 9 -19.35 11.60 -52.73
C PRO A 9 -18.06 11.51 -53.57
N LEU A 10 -16.91 11.39 -52.90
CA LEU A 10 -15.67 10.93 -53.52
C LEU A 10 -15.00 9.85 -52.67
N ALA A 11 -14.80 8.72 -53.34
CA ALA A 11 -13.96 7.61 -52.94
C ALA A 11 -12.48 8.00 -53.00
N CYS A 12 -11.66 7.40 -52.14
CA CYS A 12 -10.25 7.20 -52.44
C CYS A 12 -9.85 5.77 -52.06
N LEU A 13 -9.63 4.98 -53.11
CA LEU A 13 -9.04 3.65 -53.15
C LEU A 13 -7.51 3.79 -53.28
N ALA A 14 -6.74 3.13 -52.41
CA ALA A 14 -5.40 2.63 -52.72
C ALA A 14 -5.02 1.56 -51.67
N ARG A 15 -5.21 0.27 -51.99
CA ARG A 15 -4.21 -0.70 -52.46
C ARG A 15 -3.20 -1.17 -51.40
N LEU A 16 -3.41 -2.43 -51.00
CA LEU A 16 -2.50 -3.37 -50.34
C LEU A 16 -1.16 -3.51 -51.09
N PRO A 17 -0.14 -4.05 -50.41
CA PRO A 17 0.30 -5.38 -50.82
C PRO A 17 0.33 -6.41 -49.70
N ARG A 18 0.12 -7.64 -50.16
CA ARG A 18 -0.01 -8.92 -49.47
C ARG A 18 1.36 -9.63 -49.56
N ALA A 19 1.87 -10.12 -48.45
CA ALA A 19 2.87 -11.20 -48.36
C ALA A 19 2.73 -11.73 -46.91
N GLU A 20 2.03 -12.82 -46.64
CA GLU A 20 2.34 -14.23 -46.95
C GLU A 20 3.76 -14.63 -46.51
N SER A 21 3.89 -15.00 -45.22
CA SER A 21 4.66 -16.18 -44.84
C SER A 21 4.05 -16.78 -43.58
N ARG A 22 3.56 -18.01 -43.74
CA ARG A 22 3.12 -18.91 -42.68
C ARG A 22 4.36 -19.60 -42.13
N ASP A 23 4.62 -19.45 -40.84
CA ASP A 23 5.31 -20.48 -40.07
C ASP A 23 4.50 -20.83 -38.82
N LYS A 24 3.93 -22.03 -38.86
CA LYS A 24 3.26 -22.69 -37.74
C LYS A 24 4.34 -23.22 -36.80
N VAL A 25 4.63 -22.50 -35.72
CA VAL A 25 5.30 -23.08 -34.55
C VAL A 25 4.23 -23.54 -33.56
N ARG A 26 4.13 -24.86 -33.43
CA ARG A 26 3.21 -25.58 -32.55
C ARG A 26 3.86 -25.64 -31.15
N TYR A 27 3.54 -24.71 -30.26
CA TYR A 27 3.84 -24.87 -28.83
C TYR A 27 2.66 -25.54 -28.13
N GLY A 28 2.87 -26.79 -27.70
CA GLY A 28 2.02 -27.41 -26.68
C GLY A 28 2.50 -26.95 -25.31
N SER A 29 1.62 -26.31 -24.55
CA SER A 29 1.77 -26.16 -23.10
C SER A 29 0.49 -26.61 -22.42
N SER A 30 0.52 -27.86 -21.95
CA SER A 30 -0.35 -28.31 -20.88
C SER A 30 0.29 -27.79 -19.59
N SER A 31 -0.31 -26.76 -18.98
CA SER A 31 -0.02 -26.36 -17.61
C SER A 31 -1.30 -26.46 -16.80
N GLU A 32 -1.45 -27.59 -16.14
CA GLU A 32 -2.44 -27.86 -15.10
C GLU A 32 -2.16 -26.91 -13.92
N GLN A 33 -2.85 -25.76 -13.91
CA GLN A 33 -2.67 -24.71 -12.93
C GLN A 33 -3.35 -25.12 -11.61
N LYS A 34 -2.59 -25.81 -10.76
CA LYS A 34 -2.99 -26.21 -9.41
C LYS A 34 -3.11 -24.96 -8.54
N SER A 35 -4.33 -24.44 -8.40
CA SER A 35 -4.65 -23.27 -7.57
C SER A 35 -4.24 -23.53 -6.11
N ARG A 36 -3.11 -22.92 -5.70
CA ARG A 36 -2.69 -22.84 -4.30
C ARG A 36 -3.15 -21.48 -3.77
N SER A 37 -4.03 -21.50 -2.77
CA SER A 37 -4.45 -20.30 -2.05
C SER A 37 -3.24 -19.66 -1.36
N VAL A 38 -2.81 -18.49 -1.84
CA VAL A 38 -1.72 -17.69 -1.26
C VAL A 38 -2.32 -16.82 -0.16
N TRP A 39 -1.75 -16.90 1.05
CA TRP A 39 -2.11 -16.05 2.17
C TRP A 39 -1.29 -14.77 2.09
N VAL A 40 -1.93 -13.61 2.10
CA VAL A 40 -1.23 -12.32 2.22
C VAL A 40 -1.23 -11.93 3.70
N PRO A 41 -0.06 -11.71 4.33
CA PRO A 41 0.00 -11.20 5.69
C PRO A 41 -0.46 -9.73 5.71
N CYS A 42 -1.46 -9.42 6.54
CA CYS A 42 -1.74 -8.05 6.95
C CYS A 42 -0.69 -7.61 7.98
N PRO A 43 -0.15 -6.37 7.92
CA PRO A 43 0.86 -5.87 8.86
C PRO A 43 0.37 -5.67 10.31
N LEU A 44 -0.85 -6.11 10.65
CA LEU A 44 -1.46 -6.00 11.99
C LEU A 44 -1.85 -7.35 12.62
N GLY A 45 -1.21 -8.46 12.22
CA GLY A 45 -1.25 -9.72 12.98
C GLY A 45 -2.56 -10.54 12.92
N GLY A 46 -3.57 -10.10 12.15
CA GLY A 46 -4.80 -10.86 11.93
C GLY A 46 -4.75 -11.71 10.64
N ARG A 47 -4.81 -13.05 10.75
CA ARG A 47 -4.96 -13.95 9.59
C ARG A 47 -6.39 -13.86 9.04
N HIS A 48 -6.61 -13.02 8.03
CA HIS A 48 -7.84 -13.02 7.24
C HIS A 48 -7.61 -13.73 5.90
N ARG A 49 -8.48 -14.68 5.55
CA ARG A 49 -8.49 -15.36 4.25
C ARG A 49 -9.14 -14.42 3.22
N LEU A 50 -8.36 -13.89 2.28
CA LEU A 50 -8.90 -13.14 1.13
C LEU A 50 -9.55 -14.11 0.12
N PRO A 51 -10.66 -13.73 -0.52
CA PRO A 51 -11.29 -14.54 -1.57
C PRO A 51 -10.45 -14.54 -2.87
N ASP A 52 -10.35 -15.71 -3.52
CA ASP A 52 -9.60 -15.92 -4.77
C ASP A 52 -9.96 -14.89 -5.86
N THR A 53 -8.94 -14.19 -6.36
CA THR A 53 -9.05 -13.09 -7.33
C THR A 53 -9.04 -13.53 -8.80
N ALA A 54 -8.90 -14.82 -9.09
CA ALA A 54 -8.91 -15.34 -10.47
C ALA A 54 -10.31 -15.38 -11.14
N GLN A 55 -11.38 -14.97 -10.44
CA GLN A 55 -12.77 -14.93 -10.94
C GLN A 55 -13.33 -13.51 -11.17
N VAL A 56 -12.48 -12.51 -11.37
CA VAL A 56 -12.94 -11.10 -11.47
C VAL A 56 -13.49 -10.75 -12.88
N GLY A 57 -13.24 -11.56 -13.90
CA GLY A 57 -13.75 -11.30 -15.27
C GLY A 57 -15.21 -11.70 -15.54
N SER A 58 -15.91 -12.34 -14.58
CA SER A 58 -17.27 -12.89 -14.78
C SER A 58 -18.20 -12.61 -13.59
N ARG A 59 -18.11 -11.41 -13.00
CA ARG A 59 -19.02 -10.96 -11.92
C ARG A 59 -20.00 -9.90 -12.41
N ILE A 60 -20.81 -10.27 -13.40
CA ILE A 60 -22.12 -9.63 -13.58
C ILE A 60 -23.10 -10.41 -12.69
N MET A 61 -23.56 -9.77 -11.62
CA MET A 61 -24.62 -10.21 -10.67
C MET A 61 -24.33 -11.39 -9.72
N ALA A 62 -23.31 -11.27 -8.85
CA ALA A 62 -23.22 -12.10 -7.64
C ALA A 62 -23.90 -11.42 -6.43
N TRP A 63 -25.21 -11.15 -6.50
CA TRP A 63 -26.01 -10.72 -5.34
C TRP A 63 -26.24 -11.85 -4.30
N SER A 64 -25.71 -13.05 -4.56
CA SER A 64 -25.96 -14.27 -3.80
C SER A 64 -24.79 -14.75 -2.95
N ALA A 65 -23.67 -14.02 -2.87
CA ALA A 65 -22.61 -14.37 -1.91
C ALA A 65 -23.18 -14.21 -0.49
N PRO A 66 -23.34 -15.30 0.28
CA PRO A 66 -23.98 -15.22 1.59
C PRO A 66 -23.07 -14.39 2.51
N ALA A 67 -23.61 -13.26 2.99
CA ALA A 67 -22.97 -12.47 4.04
C ALA A 67 -22.45 -13.40 5.16
N PRO A 68 -21.27 -13.10 5.75
CA PRO A 68 -20.64 -13.94 6.75
C PRO A 68 -21.65 -14.33 7.83
N ARG A 69 -21.74 -15.64 8.10
CA ARG A 69 -22.68 -16.22 9.05
C ARG A 69 -22.34 -15.70 10.44
N HIS A 70 -23.05 -14.68 10.91
CA HIS A 70 -23.10 -14.42 12.34
C HIS A 70 -23.85 -15.60 12.95
N ASP A 71 -23.13 -16.47 13.67
CA ASP A 71 -23.75 -17.54 14.44
C ASP A 71 -24.76 -16.90 15.38
N LEU A 72 -26.04 -17.11 15.10
CA LEU A 72 -27.11 -16.78 16.04
C LEU A 72 -26.77 -17.53 17.32
N GLY A 73 -26.45 -16.76 18.38
CA GLY A 73 -26.26 -17.32 19.70
C GLY A 73 -27.47 -18.15 20.11
N LEU A 74 -27.29 -19.03 21.10
CA LEU A 74 -28.34 -19.93 21.58
C LEU A 74 -29.68 -19.22 21.82
N LEU A 75 -29.64 -18.01 22.38
CA LEU A 75 -30.82 -17.16 22.57
C LEU A 75 -31.56 -16.86 21.26
N GLY A 76 -30.83 -16.49 20.19
CA GLY A 76 -31.43 -16.21 18.89
C GLY A 76 -32.13 -17.44 18.31
N ARG A 77 -31.53 -18.63 18.46
CA ARG A 77 -32.15 -19.89 18.04
C ARG A 77 -33.41 -20.17 18.85
N VAL A 78 -33.36 -20.04 20.17
CA VAL A 78 -34.53 -20.26 21.04
C VAL A 78 -35.66 -19.31 20.66
N VAL A 79 -35.40 -18.01 20.50
CA VAL A 79 -36.42 -17.04 20.09
C VAL A 79 -37.02 -17.40 18.73
N SER A 80 -36.18 -17.80 17.77
CA SER A 80 -36.62 -18.25 16.44
C SER A 80 -37.54 -19.48 16.51
N PHE A 81 -37.17 -20.51 17.29
CA PHE A 81 -37.99 -21.70 17.47
C PHE A 81 -39.30 -21.38 18.19
N THR A 82 -39.25 -20.54 19.22
CA THR A 82 -40.45 -20.10 19.95
C THR A 82 -41.40 -19.35 19.01
N LEU A 83 -40.90 -18.40 18.21
CA LEU A 83 -41.71 -17.66 17.25
C LEU A 83 -42.31 -18.56 16.17
N LEU A 84 -41.62 -19.63 15.76
CA LEU A 84 -42.13 -20.58 14.78
C LEU A 84 -43.20 -21.51 15.37
N ALA A 85 -43.01 -21.98 16.60
CA ALA A 85 -43.89 -22.95 17.24
C ALA A 85 -45.13 -22.29 17.89
N LEU A 86 -45.06 -21.00 18.23
CA LEU A 86 -46.12 -20.28 18.95
C LEU A 86 -47.51 -20.38 18.27
N PRO A 87 -47.67 -20.20 16.94
CA PRO A 87 -48.99 -20.30 16.32
C PRO A 87 -49.62 -21.69 16.46
N ALA A 88 -48.82 -22.74 16.29
CA ALA A 88 -49.27 -24.12 16.44
C ALA A 88 -49.61 -24.44 17.91
N ALA A 89 -48.78 -24.00 18.85
CA ALA A 89 -49.00 -24.20 20.28
C ALA A 89 -50.27 -23.51 20.77
N LEU A 90 -50.54 -22.28 20.31
CA LEU A 90 -51.77 -21.55 20.63
C LEU A 90 -53.00 -22.28 20.08
N LEU A 91 -53.01 -22.68 18.80
CA LEU A 91 -54.13 -23.42 18.22
C LEU A 91 -54.37 -24.76 18.92
N GLY A 92 -53.32 -25.52 19.24
CA GLY A 92 -53.44 -26.78 19.97
C GLY A 92 -53.97 -26.60 21.39
N GLY A 93 -53.50 -25.56 22.10
CA GLY A 93 -53.99 -25.20 23.44
C GLY A 93 -55.46 -24.79 23.44
N PHE A 94 -55.90 -23.99 22.47
CA PHE A 94 -57.31 -23.62 22.33
C PHE A 94 -58.18 -24.79 21.86
N GLY A 95 -57.67 -25.65 20.98
CA GLY A 95 -58.32 -26.90 20.60
C GLY A 95 -58.62 -27.77 21.82
N TYR A 96 -57.64 -27.93 22.72
CA TYR A 96 -57.82 -28.65 23.98
C TYR A 96 -58.83 -28.01 24.93
N ARG A 97 -58.85 -26.68 25.01
CA ARG A 97 -59.78 -25.97 25.89
C ARG A 97 -61.23 -25.99 25.40
N THR A 98 -61.44 -25.90 24.09
CA THR A 98 -62.77 -25.71 23.48
C THR A 98 -63.35 -26.98 22.87
N ASP A 99 -62.57 -28.05 22.81
CA ASP A 99 -62.90 -29.33 22.17
C ASP A 99 -63.30 -29.21 20.68
N LEU A 100 -62.78 -28.19 19.99
CA LEU A 100 -63.06 -27.94 18.58
C LEU A 100 -62.03 -28.64 17.69
N ILE A 101 -62.46 -29.70 16.99
CA ILE A 101 -61.63 -30.49 16.06
C ILE A 101 -60.93 -29.60 15.00
N ALA A 102 -61.61 -28.55 14.52
CA ALA A 102 -61.07 -27.64 13.52
C ALA A 102 -59.75 -26.97 13.98
N LEU A 103 -59.60 -26.66 15.27
CA LEU A 103 -58.40 -26.02 15.81
C LEU A 103 -57.21 -27.00 15.86
N TYR A 104 -57.45 -28.29 16.13
CA TYR A 104 -56.42 -29.31 16.06
C TYR A 104 -55.92 -29.55 14.63
N VAL A 105 -56.84 -29.55 13.65
CA VAL A 105 -56.47 -29.62 12.23
C VAL A 105 -55.62 -28.41 11.85
N GLY A 106 -56.05 -27.21 12.24
CA GLY A 106 -55.28 -25.98 12.05
C GLY A 106 -53.89 -26.05 12.69
N ALA A 107 -53.78 -26.56 13.93
CA ALA A 107 -52.49 -26.76 14.60
C ALA A 107 -51.59 -27.74 13.84
N GLY A 108 -52.13 -28.87 13.35
CA GLY A 108 -51.38 -29.83 12.53
C GLY A 108 -50.86 -29.23 11.23
N VAL A 109 -51.67 -28.44 10.54
CA VAL A 109 -51.27 -27.69 9.34
C VAL A 109 -50.16 -26.69 9.67
N GLN A 110 -50.26 -25.98 10.79
CA GLN A 110 -49.24 -25.04 11.24
C GLN A 110 -47.91 -25.74 11.57
N VAL A 111 -47.94 -26.90 12.22
CA VAL A 111 -46.72 -27.71 12.47
C VAL A 111 -46.09 -28.14 11.15
N LEU A 112 -46.89 -28.53 10.14
CA LEU A 112 -46.36 -28.90 8.83
C LEU A 112 -45.68 -27.69 8.13
N PHE A 113 -46.28 -26.51 8.19
CA PHE A 113 -45.63 -25.28 7.69
C PHE A 113 -44.36 -24.95 8.47
N ALA A 114 -44.36 -25.10 9.79
CA ALA A 114 -43.18 -24.89 10.61
C ALA A 114 -42.04 -25.84 10.21
N LEU A 115 -42.32 -27.14 10.05
CA LEU A 115 -41.34 -28.14 9.62
C LEU A 115 -40.84 -27.90 8.19
N THR A 116 -41.72 -27.50 7.27
CA THR A 116 -41.30 -27.17 5.90
C THR A 116 -40.41 -25.92 5.88
N LEU A 117 -40.73 -24.86 6.64
CA LEU A 117 -39.86 -23.70 6.81
C LEU A 117 -38.51 -24.07 7.45
N LEU A 118 -38.53 -24.94 8.46
CA LEU A 118 -37.32 -25.45 9.11
C LEU A 118 -36.39 -26.19 8.12
N ARG A 119 -36.98 -26.96 7.20
CA ARG A 119 -36.25 -27.74 6.20
C ARG A 119 -35.83 -26.92 4.99
N ALA A 120 -36.71 -26.05 4.49
CA ALA A 120 -36.50 -25.27 3.26
C ALA A 120 -35.55 -24.09 3.47
N HIS A 121 -35.50 -23.54 4.68
CA HIS A 121 -34.59 -22.45 5.03
C HIS A 121 -33.59 -22.91 6.09
N PRO A 122 -32.55 -23.69 5.72
CA PRO A 122 -31.46 -24.05 6.62
C PRO A 122 -30.65 -22.83 7.09
N VAL A 123 -30.88 -21.65 6.48
CA VAL A 123 -30.29 -20.37 6.85
C VAL A 123 -31.34 -19.54 7.57
N TRP A 124 -31.56 -19.81 8.85
CA TRP A 124 -32.25 -18.89 9.73
C TRP A 124 -31.39 -17.63 9.87
N ARG A 125 -31.64 -16.61 9.04
CA ARG A 125 -31.33 -15.22 9.41
C ARG A 125 -32.38 -14.76 10.43
N PRO A 126 -32.07 -13.80 11.33
CA PRO A 126 -32.99 -13.37 12.39
C PRO A 126 -34.41 -13.01 11.85
N PRO A 127 -35.44 -13.10 12.73
CA PRO A 127 -36.54 -14.05 12.63
C PRO A 127 -37.75 -13.52 11.84
N VAL A 128 -37.52 -12.74 10.78
CA VAL A 128 -38.60 -11.97 10.19
C VAL A 128 -38.65 -12.15 8.68
N SER A 129 -39.05 -13.34 8.27
CA SER A 129 -39.49 -13.57 6.89
C SER A 129 -40.96 -13.16 6.76
N ALA A 130 -41.33 -12.65 5.58
CA ALA A 130 -42.74 -12.43 5.25
C ALA A 130 -43.57 -13.72 5.43
N SER A 131 -42.95 -14.89 5.24
CA SER A 131 -43.57 -16.20 5.48
C SER A 131 -44.01 -16.41 6.93
N LEU A 132 -43.25 -15.92 7.92
CA LEU A 132 -43.67 -15.98 9.33
C LEU A 132 -44.89 -15.08 9.59
N VAL A 133 -44.94 -13.88 9.00
CA VAL A 133 -46.13 -13.02 9.11
C VAL A 133 -47.36 -13.74 8.54
N VAL A 134 -47.24 -14.36 7.36
CA VAL A 134 -48.31 -15.15 6.74
C VAL A 134 -48.72 -16.34 7.63
N LEU A 135 -47.75 -17.03 8.25
CA LEU A 135 -48.00 -18.15 9.16
C LEU A 135 -48.93 -17.75 10.32
N TYR A 136 -48.65 -16.60 10.95
CA TYR A 136 -49.46 -16.05 12.03
C TYR A 136 -50.84 -15.60 11.56
N LEU A 137 -50.95 -15.01 10.36
CA LEU A 137 -52.25 -14.63 9.79
C LEU A 137 -53.12 -15.85 9.47
N ILE A 138 -52.52 -16.94 8.97
CA ILE A 138 -53.22 -18.21 8.75
C ILE A 138 -53.69 -18.78 10.10
N ALA A 139 -52.85 -18.77 11.14
CA ALA A 139 -53.24 -19.23 12.47
C ALA A 139 -54.37 -18.39 13.06
N LEU A 140 -54.31 -17.07 12.88
CA LEU A 140 -55.37 -16.15 13.29
C LEU A 140 -56.69 -16.48 12.59
N ALA A 141 -56.66 -16.78 11.28
CA ALA A 141 -57.85 -17.20 10.54
C ALA A 141 -58.42 -18.52 11.08
N TRP A 142 -57.56 -19.52 11.35
CA TRP A 142 -57.97 -20.80 11.96
C TRP A 142 -58.55 -20.64 13.35
N LEU A 143 -58.04 -19.72 14.16
CA LEU A 143 -58.60 -19.44 15.48
C LEU A 143 -59.93 -18.69 15.37
N TRP A 144 -60.03 -17.73 14.45
CA TRP A 144 -61.19 -16.84 14.35
C TRP A 144 -62.43 -17.49 13.72
N LEU A 145 -62.27 -18.32 12.68
CA LEU A 145 -63.38 -18.95 11.96
C LEU A 145 -64.28 -19.83 12.86
N PRO A 146 -63.76 -20.78 13.64
CA PRO A 146 -64.56 -21.66 14.50
C PRO A 146 -65.11 -20.97 15.74
N THR A 147 -64.48 -19.88 16.19
CA THR A 147 -64.84 -19.21 17.46
C THR A 147 -65.63 -17.91 17.26
N ARG A 148 -66.22 -17.69 16.08
CA ARG A 148 -67.05 -16.50 15.83
C ARG A 148 -68.20 -16.46 16.83
N GLY A 149 -68.31 -15.38 17.60
CA GLY A 149 -69.36 -15.19 18.60
C GLY A 149 -69.11 -15.92 19.94
N SER A 150 -67.94 -16.53 20.13
CA SER A 150 -67.59 -17.10 21.44
C SER A 150 -67.44 -15.99 22.50
N PRO A 151 -68.07 -16.12 23.69
CA PRO A 151 -67.87 -15.19 24.80
C PRO A 151 -66.60 -15.49 25.62
N ASP A 152 -65.81 -16.52 25.27
CA ASP A 152 -64.60 -16.88 26.03
C ASP A 152 -63.49 -15.84 25.83
N TRP A 153 -63.17 -15.12 26.92
CA TRP A 153 -62.09 -14.14 26.95
C TRP A 153 -60.74 -14.74 26.52
N ALA A 154 -60.51 -16.03 26.78
CA ALA A 154 -59.25 -16.68 26.43
C ALA A 154 -59.01 -16.67 24.92
N VAL A 155 -60.06 -16.91 24.12
CA VAL A 155 -60.00 -16.89 22.66
C VAL A 155 -59.62 -15.49 22.15
N HIS A 156 -60.20 -14.44 22.74
CA HIS A 156 -59.86 -13.07 22.39
C HIS A 156 -58.40 -12.74 22.70
N ILE A 157 -57.85 -13.24 23.81
CA ILE A 157 -56.42 -13.11 24.12
C ILE A 157 -55.57 -13.86 23.09
N GLY A 158 -55.94 -15.07 22.70
CA GLY A 158 -55.25 -15.84 21.67
C GLY A 158 -55.21 -15.11 20.33
N GLN A 159 -56.35 -14.58 19.89
CA GLN A 159 -56.47 -13.77 18.67
C GLN A 159 -55.60 -12.51 18.76
N SER A 160 -55.63 -11.82 19.91
CA SER A 160 -54.84 -10.62 20.17
C SER A 160 -53.34 -10.91 20.15
N ALA A 161 -52.90 -12.01 20.77
CA ALA A 161 -51.51 -12.42 20.80
C ALA A 161 -50.99 -12.74 19.38
N LEU A 162 -51.76 -13.48 18.59
CA LEU A 162 -51.41 -13.78 17.18
C LEU A 162 -51.34 -12.50 16.34
N LEU A 163 -52.30 -11.59 16.48
CA LEU A 163 -52.34 -10.34 15.72
C LEU A 163 -51.19 -9.41 16.11
N ILE A 164 -50.97 -9.16 17.40
CA ILE A 164 -49.89 -8.29 17.89
C ILE A 164 -48.53 -8.84 17.45
N THR A 165 -48.34 -10.16 17.53
CA THR A 165 -47.09 -10.77 17.09
C THR A 165 -46.91 -10.66 15.58
N ALA A 166 -47.96 -10.86 14.77
CA ALA A 166 -47.91 -10.69 13.32
C ALA A 166 -47.55 -9.24 12.92
N VAL A 167 -48.19 -8.26 13.55
CA VAL A 167 -47.92 -6.83 13.32
C VAL A 167 -46.50 -6.47 13.78
N GLY A 168 -46.08 -6.96 14.94
CA GLY A 168 -44.71 -6.78 15.42
C GLY A 168 -43.67 -7.35 14.47
N LEU A 169 -43.90 -8.57 13.97
CA LEU A 169 -43.05 -9.18 12.94
C LEU A 169 -43.07 -8.35 11.65
N ALA A 170 -44.23 -7.93 11.13
CA ALA A 170 -44.27 -7.07 9.94
C ALA A 170 -43.49 -5.76 10.14
N ALA A 171 -43.63 -5.10 11.29
CA ALA A 171 -42.89 -3.88 11.60
C ALA A 171 -41.37 -4.11 11.66
N VAL A 172 -40.91 -5.20 12.28
CA VAL A 172 -39.48 -5.55 12.28
C VAL A 172 -39.00 -5.94 10.88
N HIS A 173 -39.85 -6.58 10.07
CA HIS A 173 -39.54 -6.92 8.68
C HIS A 173 -39.32 -5.65 7.86
N ASP A 174 -40.21 -4.67 8.01
CA ASP A 174 -40.09 -3.42 7.28
C ASP A 174 -38.89 -2.59 7.78
N LEU A 175 -38.60 -2.59 9.09
CA LEU A 175 -37.41 -1.93 9.63
C LEU A 175 -36.09 -2.55 9.13
N THR A 176 -36.05 -3.87 9.00
CA THR A 176 -34.88 -4.59 8.47
C THR A 176 -34.76 -4.40 6.95
N ARG A 177 -35.88 -4.45 6.22
CA ARG A 177 -35.94 -4.25 4.77
C ARG A 177 -35.58 -2.83 4.34
N THR A 178 -35.98 -1.82 5.12
CA THR A 178 -35.68 -0.40 4.83
C THR A 178 -34.23 -0.01 5.11
N GLY A 179 -33.44 -0.89 5.74
CA GLY A 179 -32.07 -0.55 6.16
C GLY A 179 -32.02 0.47 7.30
N ALA A 180 -33.14 0.73 7.97
CA ALA A 180 -33.22 1.68 9.06
C ALA A 180 -32.36 1.25 10.27
N GLU A 181 -32.24 -0.05 10.52
CA GLU A 181 -31.41 -0.57 11.62
C GLU A 181 -29.90 -0.30 11.40
N PRO A 182 -29.26 -0.66 10.27
CA PRO A 182 -27.89 -0.26 10.00
C PRO A 182 -27.66 1.25 10.10
N LEU A 183 -28.58 2.07 9.57
CA LEU A 183 -28.49 3.52 9.67
C LEU A 183 -28.53 4.00 11.13
N ARG A 184 -29.44 3.46 11.96
CA ARG A 184 -29.50 3.77 13.39
C ARG A 184 -28.24 3.34 14.14
N ARG A 185 -27.69 2.16 13.81
CA ARG A 185 -26.44 1.66 14.39
C ARG A 185 -25.26 2.57 14.02
N ALA A 186 -25.14 2.96 12.76
CA ALA A 186 -24.11 3.89 12.30
C ALA A 186 -24.26 5.25 13.00
N ASN A 187 -25.45 5.85 13.02
CA ASN A 187 -25.72 7.11 13.72
C ASN A 187 -25.40 7.03 15.22
N LYS A 188 -25.73 5.91 15.89
CA LYS A 188 -25.40 5.71 17.31
C LYS A 188 -23.89 5.76 17.56
N TRP A 189 -23.10 5.11 16.72
CA TRP A 189 -21.64 5.10 16.86
C TRP A 189 -21.02 6.43 16.44
N CYS A 190 -21.54 7.10 15.39
CA CYS A 190 -21.13 8.45 15.03
C CYS A 190 -21.38 9.43 16.18
N ALA A 191 -22.55 9.40 16.80
CA ALA A 191 -22.88 10.25 17.96
C ALA A 191 -21.93 9.99 19.15
N LYS A 192 -21.60 8.72 19.40
CA LYS A 192 -20.61 8.34 20.43
C LYS A 192 -19.22 8.91 20.14
N LEU A 193 -18.74 8.78 18.91
CA LEU A 193 -17.45 9.36 18.50
C LEU A 193 -17.45 10.88 18.67
N VAL A 194 -18.51 11.57 18.22
CA VAL A 194 -18.62 13.03 18.36
C VAL A 194 -18.62 13.46 19.83
N SER A 195 -19.29 12.70 20.70
CA SER A 195 -19.35 12.99 22.15
C SER A 195 -18.08 12.62 22.93
N ARG A 196 -17.12 11.94 22.30
CA ARG A 196 -15.91 11.46 22.98
C ARG A 196 -14.98 12.64 23.29
N THR A 197 -14.52 12.70 24.53
CA THR A 197 -13.54 13.68 25.03
C THR A 197 -12.11 13.12 25.05
N ASP A 198 -11.98 11.82 25.32
CA ASP A 198 -10.69 11.20 25.62
C ASP A 198 -10.10 10.56 24.37
N TRP A 199 -9.27 11.29 23.65
CA TRP A 199 -8.64 10.85 22.40
C TRP A 199 -7.20 10.35 22.64
N PRO A 200 -6.73 9.36 21.87
CA PRO A 200 -5.34 8.94 21.93
C PRO A 200 -4.43 10.08 21.43
N LEU A 201 -3.19 10.12 21.95
CA LEU A 201 -2.21 11.15 21.57
C LEU A 201 -1.75 11.00 20.11
N GLN A 202 -1.68 9.76 19.60
CA GLN A 202 -1.35 9.49 18.22
C GLN A 202 -2.64 9.29 17.42
N PHE A 203 -2.81 10.08 16.36
CA PHE A 203 -3.99 9.97 15.49
C PHE A 203 -4.11 8.60 14.79
N THR A 204 -2.99 7.91 14.60
CA THR A 204 -2.93 6.54 14.08
C THR A 204 -3.65 5.53 14.99
N ASP A 205 -3.77 5.83 16.29
CA ASP A 205 -4.45 4.97 17.26
C ASP A 205 -5.97 5.20 17.28
N CYS A 206 -6.46 6.30 16.69
CA CYS A 206 -7.91 6.55 16.57
C CYS A 206 -8.63 5.39 15.85
N ARG A 207 -7.96 4.71 14.90
CA ARG A 207 -8.53 3.55 14.18
C ARG A 207 -8.73 2.31 15.05
N LEU A 208 -8.03 2.23 16.19
CA LEU A 208 -8.08 1.10 17.11
C LEU A 208 -9.15 1.27 18.20
N LEU A 209 -9.81 2.43 18.25
CA LEU A 209 -10.88 2.68 19.19
C LEU A 209 -12.03 1.67 19.01
N PRO A 210 -12.59 1.11 20.09
CA PRO A 210 -13.66 0.13 20.00
C PRO A 210 -14.91 0.69 19.29
N GLU A 211 -15.17 1.99 19.43
CA GLU A 211 -16.24 2.68 18.70
C GLU A 211 -15.98 2.71 17.20
N VAL A 212 -14.73 2.88 16.76
CA VAL A 212 -14.36 2.86 15.34
C VAL A 212 -14.45 1.45 14.77
N VAL A 213 -14.04 0.43 15.52
CA VAL A 213 -14.20 -0.97 15.12
C VAL A 213 -15.70 -1.32 14.96
N ALA A 214 -16.53 -0.89 15.91
CA ALA A 214 -17.98 -1.10 15.83
C ALA A 214 -18.62 -0.28 14.69
N LEU A 215 -18.15 0.95 14.47
CA LEU A 215 -18.62 1.80 13.37
C LEU A 215 -18.23 1.22 12.01
N ARG A 216 -17.03 0.66 11.85
CA ARG A 216 -16.58 -0.02 10.63
C ARG A 216 -17.55 -1.11 10.21
N GLY A 217 -18.00 -1.93 11.17
CA GLY A 217 -19.03 -2.96 10.92
C GLY A 217 -20.38 -2.38 10.49
N ALA A 218 -20.82 -1.28 11.10
CA ALA A 218 -22.07 -0.61 10.73
C ALA A 218 -21.98 0.14 9.38
N ALA A 219 -20.80 0.69 9.08
CA ALA A 219 -20.54 1.47 7.88
C ALA A 219 -20.62 0.60 6.62
N LEU A 220 -20.34 -0.70 6.70
CA LEU A 220 -20.45 -1.64 5.57
C LEU A 220 -21.81 -1.53 4.85
N ASP A 221 -22.89 -1.40 5.61
CA ASP A 221 -24.25 -1.28 5.08
C ASP A 221 -24.61 0.15 4.67
N GLU A 222 -24.30 1.15 5.52
CA GLU A 222 -24.65 2.55 5.28
C GLU A 222 -23.55 3.53 5.73
N ILE A 223 -22.97 4.24 4.76
CA ILE A 223 -21.79 5.10 4.95
C ILE A 223 -22.16 6.54 5.24
N ARG A 224 -23.33 7.02 4.80
CA ARG A 224 -23.69 8.45 4.85
C ARG A 224 -23.46 9.10 6.23
N PRO A 225 -23.81 8.46 7.36
CA PRO A 225 -23.49 9.00 8.69
C PRO A 225 -21.99 9.20 8.96
N VAL A 226 -21.14 8.34 8.41
CA VAL A 226 -19.68 8.40 8.57
C VAL A 226 -19.11 9.52 7.70
N LEU A 227 -19.60 9.66 6.47
CA LEU A 227 -19.18 10.75 5.58
C LEU A 227 -19.53 12.14 6.15
N ALA A 228 -20.65 12.25 6.88
CA ALA A 228 -21.00 13.49 7.57
C ALA A 228 -19.98 13.90 8.66
N LEU A 229 -19.27 12.94 9.26
CA LEU A 229 -18.22 13.21 10.25
C LEU A 229 -16.95 13.82 9.63
N LEU A 230 -16.77 13.72 8.30
CA LEU A 230 -15.62 14.34 7.62
C LEU A 230 -15.70 15.88 7.62
N SER A 231 -16.84 16.45 7.99
CA SER A 231 -17.03 17.90 8.18
C SER A 231 -16.90 18.35 9.63
N ASP A 232 -16.63 17.44 10.58
CA ASP A 232 -16.37 17.82 11.99
C ASP A 232 -15.05 18.62 12.06
N PRO A 233 -14.96 19.72 12.84
CA PRO A 233 -13.74 20.52 12.92
C PRO A 233 -12.57 19.81 13.61
N ARG A 234 -12.81 18.72 14.34
CA ARG A 234 -11.78 18.00 15.09
C ARG A 234 -11.09 16.93 14.23
N PRO A 235 -9.77 16.98 14.05
CA PRO A 235 -9.04 15.99 13.24
C PRO A 235 -9.16 14.57 13.79
N GLU A 236 -9.32 14.39 15.11
CA GLU A 236 -9.49 13.08 15.75
C GLU A 236 -10.76 12.38 15.26
N VAL A 237 -11.87 13.13 15.16
CA VAL A 237 -13.15 12.63 14.66
C VAL A 237 -13.05 12.27 13.18
N GLN A 238 -12.38 13.11 12.39
CA GLN A 238 -12.14 12.84 10.98
C GLN A 238 -11.29 11.57 10.79
N CYS A 239 -10.19 11.42 11.55
CA CYS A 239 -9.34 10.23 11.51
C CYS A 239 -10.10 8.97 11.92
N ALA A 240 -10.93 9.04 12.97
CA ALA A 240 -11.78 7.94 13.42
C ALA A 240 -12.82 7.54 12.36
N ALA A 241 -13.46 8.53 11.71
CA ALA A 241 -14.40 8.31 10.63
C ALA A 241 -13.71 7.64 9.43
N LEU A 242 -12.56 8.15 8.98
CA LEU A 242 -11.77 7.58 7.90
C LEU A 242 -11.25 6.17 8.24
N GLY A 243 -10.84 5.94 9.48
CA GLY A 243 -10.48 4.61 9.99
C GLY A 243 -11.65 3.62 9.96
N ALA A 244 -12.90 4.08 10.11
CA ALA A 244 -14.07 3.23 9.91
C ALA A 244 -14.33 2.89 8.43
N LEU A 245 -13.75 3.65 7.49
CA LEU A 245 -13.85 3.45 6.03
C LEU A 245 -12.67 2.67 5.42
N GLU A 246 -11.68 2.32 6.24
CA GLU A 246 -10.47 1.60 5.83
C GLU A 246 -10.77 0.31 5.03
N TYR A 247 -10.12 0.15 3.87
CA TYR A 247 -10.22 -1.02 2.99
C TYR A 247 -11.63 -1.39 2.50
N ARG A 248 -12.54 -0.42 2.45
CA ARG A 248 -13.91 -0.67 2.01
C ARG A 248 -13.97 -1.15 0.55
N PRO A 249 -14.60 -2.31 0.26
CA PRO A 249 -14.57 -2.90 -1.08
C PRO A 249 -15.48 -2.23 -2.11
N VAL A 250 -16.51 -1.50 -1.69
CA VAL A 250 -17.54 -0.95 -2.58
C VAL A 250 -17.86 0.49 -2.22
N TRP A 251 -17.81 1.39 -3.20
CA TRP A 251 -18.14 2.81 -3.05
C TRP A 251 -19.33 3.15 -3.94
N ARG A 252 -20.30 3.92 -3.44
CA ARG A 252 -21.34 4.54 -4.30
C ARG A 252 -20.73 5.76 -5.01
N PRO A 253 -21.31 6.18 -6.16
CA PRO A 253 -20.81 7.36 -6.87
C PRO A 253 -20.77 8.61 -5.98
N GLY A 254 -19.64 9.32 -5.95
CA GLY A 254 -19.45 10.55 -5.18
C GLY A 254 -18.89 10.34 -3.76
N GLU A 255 -19.02 9.13 -3.19
CA GLU A 255 -18.60 8.88 -1.80
C GLU A 255 -17.07 8.88 -1.66
N ALA A 256 -16.36 8.23 -2.59
CA ALA A 256 -14.90 8.17 -2.56
C ALA A 256 -14.27 9.51 -2.98
N GLU A 257 -14.94 10.25 -3.88
CA GLU A 257 -14.56 11.60 -4.28
C GLU A 257 -14.62 12.57 -3.09
N LEU A 258 -15.61 12.41 -2.19
CA LEU A 258 -15.68 13.18 -0.96
C LEU A 258 -14.50 12.89 -0.04
N VAL A 259 -14.12 11.62 0.14
CA VAL A 259 -12.93 11.25 0.93
C VAL A 259 -11.65 11.82 0.32
N MET A 260 -11.51 11.74 -1.01
CA MET A 260 -10.39 12.34 -1.74
C MET A 260 -10.37 13.87 -1.59
N LYS A 261 -11.53 14.53 -1.59
CA LYS A 261 -11.64 15.97 -1.33
C LYS A 261 -11.15 16.30 0.08
N THR A 262 -11.59 15.56 1.10
CA THR A 262 -11.11 15.72 2.48
C THR A 262 -9.59 15.53 2.57
N ALA A 263 -9.02 14.54 1.87
CA ALA A 263 -7.58 14.33 1.83
C ALA A 263 -6.81 15.54 1.24
N ARG A 264 -7.38 16.25 0.27
CA ARG A 264 -6.74 17.41 -0.36
C ARG A 264 -6.87 18.70 0.44
N GLU A 265 -8.00 18.88 1.12
CA GLU A 265 -8.33 20.12 1.83
C GLU A 265 -7.81 20.13 3.27
N SER A 266 -7.57 18.96 3.88
CA SER A 266 -7.13 18.89 5.27
C SER A 266 -5.67 19.32 5.45
N GLY A 267 -5.45 20.30 6.33
CA GLY A 267 -4.12 20.72 6.76
C GLY A 267 -3.42 19.68 7.64
N GLU A 268 -4.17 18.82 8.33
CA GLU A 268 -3.64 17.84 9.27
C GLU A 268 -3.12 16.59 8.54
N PRO A 269 -1.81 16.27 8.63
CA PRO A 269 -1.24 15.11 7.93
C PRO A 269 -1.90 13.79 8.31
N ALA A 270 -2.30 13.61 9.58
CA ALA A 270 -2.94 12.37 10.03
C ALA A 270 -4.29 12.09 9.33
N VAL A 271 -5.05 13.14 9.03
CA VAL A 271 -6.32 13.01 8.28
C VAL A 271 -6.03 12.56 6.85
N ARG A 272 -4.98 13.10 6.22
CA ARG A 272 -4.56 12.70 4.86
C ARG A 272 -4.09 11.25 4.83
N VAL A 273 -3.32 10.82 5.82
CA VAL A 273 -2.91 9.42 6.03
C VAL A 273 -4.13 8.50 6.13
N ALA A 274 -5.08 8.81 7.02
CA ALA A 274 -6.28 7.99 7.20
C ALA A 274 -7.15 7.95 5.93
N ALA A 275 -7.21 9.05 5.17
CA ALA A 275 -7.94 9.11 3.91
C ALA A 275 -7.29 8.25 2.82
N ALA A 276 -5.95 8.21 2.74
CA ALA A 276 -5.23 7.33 1.82
C ALA A 276 -5.58 5.85 2.08
N TYR A 277 -5.57 5.41 3.35
CA TYR A 277 -5.97 4.05 3.71
C TYR A 277 -7.46 3.75 3.47
N ALA A 278 -8.35 4.71 3.72
CA ALA A 278 -9.77 4.57 3.37
C ALA A 278 -9.94 4.31 1.86
N LEU A 279 -9.18 5.03 1.03
CA LEU A 279 -9.20 4.90 -0.43
C LEU A 279 -8.39 3.71 -0.96
N ALA A 280 -7.76 2.90 -0.12
CA ALA A 280 -6.91 1.79 -0.54
C ALA A 280 -7.65 0.73 -1.38
N ALA A 281 -8.98 0.62 -1.33
CA ALA A 281 -9.72 -0.34 -2.16
C ALA A 281 -10.41 0.30 -3.39
N VAL A 282 -10.06 1.55 -3.73
CA VAL A 282 -10.65 2.24 -4.88
C VAL A 282 -10.15 1.70 -6.22
N GLY A 283 -11.06 1.55 -7.19
CA GLY A 283 -10.76 1.08 -8.54
C GLY A 283 -10.91 2.14 -9.65
N SER A 284 -11.35 3.36 -9.33
CA SER A 284 -11.52 4.43 -10.32
C SER A 284 -10.17 5.05 -10.69
N ALA A 285 -9.89 5.17 -11.99
CA ALA A 285 -8.65 5.75 -12.51
C ALA A 285 -8.38 7.16 -11.95
N ASP A 286 -9.40 8.01 -11.87
CA ASP A 286 -9.25 9.40 -11.37
C ASP A 286 -8.86 9.44 -9.89
N LEU A 287 -9.42 8.52 -9.09
CA LEU A 287 -9.14 8.41 -7.66
C LEU A 287 -7.78 7.77 -7.41
N ILE A 288 -7.38 6.79 -8.22
CA ILE A 288 -6.02 6.23 -8.19
C ILE A 288 -5.00 7.30 -8.57
N GLY A 289 -5.25 8.09 -9.62
CA GLY A 289 -4.42 9.24 -9.97
C GLY A 289 -4.41 10.31 -8.86
N GLY A 290 -5.51 10.47 -8.12
CA GLY A 290 -5.57 11.30 -6.91
C GLY A 290 -4.66 10.78 -5.79
N LEU A 291 -4.69 9.48 -5.50
CA LEU A 291 -3.79 8.83 -4.55
C LEU A 291 -2.33 8.95 -4.97
N ALA A 292 -2.02 8.75 -6.26
CA ALA A 292 -0.67 8.90 -6.78
C ALA A 292 -0.11 10.32 -6.62
N ARG A 293 -0.95 11.37 -6.69
CA ARG A 293 -0.52 12.74 -6.38
C ARG A 293 -0.13 12.92 -4.90
N MET A 294 -0.70 12.13 -3.98
CA MET A 294 -0.33 12.16 -2.56
C MET A 294 1.07 11.58 -2.30
N LEU A 295 1.70 10.91 -3.27
CA LEU A 295 3.13 10.54 -3.18
C LEU A 295 4.07 11.76 -3.16
N ARG A 296 3.54 12.96 -3.43
CA ARG A 296 4.25 14.25 -3.29
C ARG A 296 3.70 15.10 -2.14
N ASP A 297 2.98 14.50 -1.20
CA ASP A 297 2.52 15.20 0.00
C ASP A 297 3.72 15.75 0.78
N PRO A 298 3.64 16.96 1.37
CA PRO A 298 4.71 17.49 2.20
C PRO A 298 5.05 16.61 3.41
N ALA A 299 4.07 15.89 3.97
CA ALA A 299 4.28 14.99 5.11
C ALA A 299 4.73 13.60 4.65
N ALA A 300 5.86 13.13 5.17
CA ALA A 300 6.42 11.81 4.84
C ALA A 300 5.46 10.65 5.15
N GLU A 301 4.73 10.74 6.27
CA GLU A 301 3.75 9.73 6.67
C GLU A 301 2.59 9.61 5.66
N ALA A 302 2.14 10.73 5.09
CA ALA A 302 1.09 10.73 4.07
C ALA A 302 1.57 10.13 2.74
N ARG A 303 2.84 10.37 2.37
CA ARG A 303 3.47 9.73 1.21
C ARG A 303 3.55 8.22 1.40
N ALA A 304 4.02 7.76 2.57
CA ALA A 304 4.09 6.34 2.90
C ALA A 304 2.70 5.68 2.82
N ALA A 305 1.69 6.28 3.46
CA ALA A 305 0.31 5.75 3.42
C ALA A 305 -0.26 5.70 1.99
N ALA A 306 0.03 6.71 1.15
CA ALA A 306 -0.35 6.69 -0.25
C ALA A 306 0.34 5.57 -1.04
N ALA A 307 1.64 5.34 -0.79
CA ALA A 307 2.40 4.25 -1.39
C ALA A 307 1.81 2.88 -1.02
N GLU A 308 1.51 2.65 0.27
CA GLU A 308 0.85 1.42 0.72
C GLU A 308 -0.54 1.23 0.11
N ALA A 309 -1.35 2.31 0.08
CA ALA A 309 -2.69 2.28 -0.51
C ALA A 309 -2.67 1.97 -2.01
N LEU A 310 -1.64 2.40 -2.75
CA LEU A 310 -1.47 2.06 -4.17
C LEU A 310 -1.05 0.60 -4.38
N LEU A 311 -0.30 0.02 -3.45
CA LEU A 311 0.10 -1.38 -3.52
C LEU A 311 -1.02 -2.35 -3.10
N TRP A 312 -2.06 -1.85 -2.44
CA TRP A 312 -3.29 -2.62 -2.29
C TRP A 312 -3.94 -2.91 -3.65
N GLN A 313 -3.91 -4.17 -4.09
CA GLN A 313 -4.33 -4.59 -5.43
C GLN A 313 -3.50 -3.92 -6.54
N ALA A 314 -2.18 -3.87 -6.35
CA ALA A 314 -1.24 -3.18 -7.24
C ALA A 314 -1.41 -3.55 -8.73
N ASP A 315 -1.64 -4.83 -9.06
CA ASP A 315 -1.82 -5.29 -10.44
C ASP A 315 -2.93 -4.54 -11.19
N ALA A 316 -4.05 -4.26 -10.51
CA ALA A 316 -5.19 -3.58 -11.11
C ALA A 316 -5.00 -2.06 -11.20
N LYS A 317 -4.21 -1.49 -10.29
CA LYS A 317 -4.04 -0.04 -10.16
C LYS A 317 -2.85 0.53 -10.91
N TRP A 318 -1.82 -0.29 -11.14
CA TRP A 318 -0.53 0.19 -11.62
C TRP A 318 -0.64 1.00 -12.90
N ALA A 319 -1.47 0.55 -13.86
CA ALA A 319 -1.69 1.27 -15.11
C ALA A 319 -2.14 2.72 -14.94
N PHE A 320 -2.90 3.03 -13.87
CA PHE A 320 -3.38 4.37 -13.56
C PHE A 320 -2.47 5.13 -12.60
N ALA A 321 -1.69 4.41 -11.78
CA ALA A 321 -0.77 5.00 -10.80
C ALA A 321 0.61 5.34 -11.40
N ARG A 322 1.01 4.65 -12.48
CA ARG A 322 2.34 4.70 -13.11
C ARG A 322 2.87 6.13 -13.28
N GLU A 323 2.08 7.01 -13.89
CA GLU A 323 2.54 8.38 -14.17
C GLU A 323 2.76 9.18 -12.88
N GLY A 324 1.83 9.10 -11.92
CA GLY A 324 1.98 9.80 -10.64
C GLY A 324 3.15 9.25 -9.80
N VAL A 325 3.43 7.94 -9.89
CA VAL A 325 4.61 7.33 -9.27
C VAL A 325 5.89 7.86 -9.92
N ARG A 326 5.97 7.89 -11.26
CA ARG A 326 7.11 8.44 -11.99
C ARG A 326 7.35 9.91 -11.65
N GLU A 327 6.29 10.72 -11.64
CA GLU A 327 6.36 12.13 -11.23
C GLU A 327 6.88 12.30 -9.80
N ALA A 328 6.48 11.43 -8.87
CA ALA A 328 6.95 11.47 -7.48
C ALA A 328 8.42 11.08 -7.36
N LEU A 329 8.89 10.07 -8.09
CA LEU A 329 10.30 9.68 -8.15
C LEU A 329 11.16 10.77 -8.80
N ALA A 330 10.62 11.47 -9.81
CA ALA A 330 11.30 12.57 -10.52
C ALA A 330 11.28 13.92 -9.76
N ASP A 331 10.58 14.02 -8.63
CA ASP A 331 10.51 15.27 -7.85
C ASP A 331 11.85 15.53 -7.10
N PRO A 332 12.59 16.60 -7.42
CA PRO A 332 13.86 16.91 -6.77
C PRO A 332 13.71 17.24 -5.28
N ARG A 333 12.53 17.65 -4.82
CA ARG A 333 12.28 17.90 -3.38
C ARG A 333 12.28 16.61 -2.56
N LEU A 334 12.11 15.48 -3.23
CA LEU A 334 12.05 14.15 -2.63
C LEU A 334 13.31 13.33 -2.98
N ALA A 335 14.38 13.96 -3.49
CA ALA A 335 15.60 13.27 -3.88
C ALA A 335 16.20 12.42 -2.73
N ASP A 336 16.10 12.92 -1.50
CA ASP A 336 16.65 12.30 -0.29
C ASP A 336 15.62 11.46 0.49
N ASP A 337 14.41 11.28 -0.04
CA ASP A 337 13.29 10.60 0.65
C ASP A 337 13.44 9.07 0.63
N GLY A 338 14.51 8.55 0.02
CA GLY A 338 14.80 7.12 -0.09
C GLY A 338 13.85 6.39 -1.05
N PRO A 339 13.69 5.05 -0.86
CA PRO A 339 12.83 4.22 -1.69
C PRO A 339 11.35 4.59 -1.50
N LEU A 340 10.59 4.61 -2.59
CA LEU A 340 9.18 5.02 -2.55
C LEU A 340 8.27 3.95 -1.91
N PHE A 341 8.59 2.67 -2.12
CA PHE A 341 7.81 1.54 -1.63
C PHE A 341 8.60 0.72 -0.60
N ALA A 342 8.34 0.99 0.67
CA ALA A 342 8.97 0.28 1.79
C ALA A 342 8.24 -1.04 2.14
N THR A 343 6.97 -1.21 1.74
CA THR A 343 6.16 -2.38 2.10
C THR A 343 5.41 -2.93 0.88
N GLY A 344 4.87 -4.15 1.01
CA GLY A 344 4.10 -4.80 -0.06
C GLY A 344 4.98 -5.37 -1.19
N ARG A 345 4.33 -6.09 -2.12
CA ARG A 345 5.00 -6.68 -3.30
C ARG A 345 4.66 -5.86 -4.53
N LEU A 346 5.69 -5.50 -5.30
CA LEU A 346 5.51 -4.81 -6.58
C LEU A 346 4.94 -5.75 -7.66
N PRO A 347 3.95 -5.31 -8.45
CA PRO A 347 3.48 -6.08 -9.59
C PRO A 347 4.55 -6.12 -10.69
N ALA A 348 4.52 -7.13 -11.55
CA ALA A 348 5.55 -7.32 -12.57
C ALA A 348 5.70 -6.11 -13.52
N ALA A 349 4.58 -5.45 -13.85
CA ALA A 349 4.59 -4.23 -14.65
C ALA A 349 5.31 -3.07 -13.95
N ALA A 350 5.20 -2.95 -12.62
CA ALA A 350 5.91 -1.93 -11.86
C ALA A 350 7.41 -2.19 -11.82
N LEU A 351 7.82 -3.45 -11.66
CA LEU A 351 9.24 -3.83 -11.72
C LEU A 351 9.84 -3.48 -13.08
N ALA A 352 9.14 -3.81 -14.17
CA ALA A 352 9.59 -3.47 -15.53
C ALA A 352 9.73 -1.95 -15.72
N ASP A 353 8.74 -1.18 -15.27
CA ASP A 353 8.78 0.28 -15.35
C ASP A 353 9.92 0.89 -14.53
N LEU A 354 10.13 0.42 -13.30
CA LEU A 354 11.23 0.89 -12.45
C LEU A 354 12.61 0.57 -13.05
N ILE A 355 12.75 -0.59 -13.71
CA ILE A 355 13.98 -0.94 -14.45
C ILE A 355 14.19 0.03 -15.61
N THR A 356 13.14 0.35 -16.38
CA THR A 356 13.22 1.36 -17.44
C THR A 356 13.57 2.75 -16.88
N TRP A 357 12.95 3.16 -15.77
CA TRP A 357 13.21 4.46 -15.15
C TRP A 357 14.59 4.57 -14.51
N ALA A 358 15.23 3.45 -14.17
CA ALA A 358 16.61 3.40 -13.71
C ALA A 358 17.64 3.81 -14.79
N GLU A 359 17.24 3.88 -16.07
CA GLU A 359 18.06 4.41 -17.17
C GLU A 359 17.93 5.93 -17.33
N GLU A 360 16.93 6.56 -16.71
CA GLU A 360 16.68 7.99 -16.84
C GLU A 360 17.67 8.85 -16.03
N HIS A 361 17.52 10.17 -16.07
CA HIS A 361 18.42 11.07 -15.35
C HIS A 361 17.96 11.28 -13.90
N ALA A 362 18.88 11.78 -13.06
CA ALA A 362 18.56 12.16 -11.68
C ALA A 362 17.49 13.27 -11.65
N PRO A 363 16.57 13.28 -10.66
CA PRO A 363 16.53 12.41 -9.48
C PRO A 363 15.78 11.07 -9.66
N LEU A 364 15.17 10.83 -10.83
CA LEU A 364 14.32 9.67 -11.09
C LEU A 364 15.08 8.34 -10.97
N ALA A 365 16.19 8.19 -11.70
CA ALA A 365 16.91 6.92 -11.77
C ALA A 365 17.45 6.42 -10.42
N PRO A 366 18.17 7.23 -9.60
CA PRO A 366 18.64 6.78 -8.30
C PRO A 366 17.51 6.28 -7.39
N ARG A 367 16.36 6.97 -7.38
CA ARG A 367 15.22 6.59 -6.54
C ARG A 367 14.48 5.35 -7.05
N ALA A 368 14.38 5.19 -8.37
CA ALA A 368 13.85 3.96 -8.97
C ALA A 368 14.75 2.76 -8.59
N ILE A 369 16.07 2.91 -8.66
CA ILE A 369 17.03 1.90 -8.24
C ILE A 369 16.89 1.58 -6.76
N GLN A 370 16.90 2.58 -5.87
CA GLN A 370 16.69 2.36 -4.43
C GLN A 370 15.39 1.61 -4.14
N THR A 371 14.30 1.95 -4.84
CA THR A 371 13.01 1.28 -4.68
C THR A 371 13.06 -0.20 -5.12
N LEU A 372 13.78 -0.51 -6.22
CA LEU A 372 14.01 -1.89 -6.65
C LEU A 372 14.86 -2.68 -5.66
N ILE A 373 15.96 -2.07 -5.17
CA ILE A 373 16.89 -2.70 -4.23
C ILE A 373 16.19 -3.00 -2.92
N GLU A 374 15.40 -2.06 -2.38
CA GLU A 374 14.62 -2.27 -1.16
C GLU A 374 13.61 -3.42 -1.33
N GLN A 375 12.91 -3.48 -2.48
CA GLN A 375 11.99 -4.59 -2.75
C GLN A 375 12.72 -5.94 -2.80
N HIS A 376 13.85 -6.01 -3.51
CA HIS A 376 14.62 -7.25 -3.63
C HIS A 376 15.28 -7.65 -2.32
N HIS A 377 15.73 -6.69 -1.52
CA HIS A 377 16.26 -6.92 -0.18
C HIS A 377 15.22 -7.60 0.73
N ARG A 378 13.98 -7.09 0.72
CA ARG A 378 12.86 -7.70 1.45
C ARG A 378 12.54 -9.10 0.95
N ASP A 379 12.39 -9.28 -0.37
CA ASP A 379 12.09 -10.60 -0.95
C ASP A 379 13.18 -11.65 -0.65
N LEU A 380 14.46 -11.24 -0.59
CA LEU A 380 15.58 -12.12 -0.20
C LEU A 380 15.54 -12.46 1.31
N THR A 381 15.24 -11.47 2.15
CA THR A 381 15.15 -11.64 3.61
C THR A 381 13.98 -12.54 4.02
N ASP A 382 12.85 -12.42 3.33
CA ASP A 382 11.66 -13.24 3.57
C ASP A 382 11.89 -14.72 3.18
N GLY A 383 12.82 -14.99 2.26
CA GLY A 383 13.22 -16.34 1.86
C GLY A 383 12.15 -17.14 1.10
N GLU A 384 11.03 -16.52 0.71
CA GLU A 384 9.94 -17.21 0.01
C GLU A 384 10.33 -17.68 -1.41
N ARG A 385 11.37 -17.08 -2.00
CA ARG A 385 11.81 -17.31 -3.39
C ARG A 385 13.30 -17.64 -3.44
N PRO A 386 13.72 -18.91 -3.23
CA PRO A 386 15.15 -19.27 -3.26
C PRO A 386 15.81 -19.03 -4.64
N GLU A 387 15.02 -19.07 -5.71
CA GLU A 387 15.44 -18.77 -7.09
C GLU A 387 15.77 -17.28 -7.30
N LEU A 388 15.42 -16.38 -6.37
CA LEU A 388 15.57 -14.94 -6.58
C LEU A 388 17.04 -14.54 -6.68
N GLY A 389 17.93 -15.12 -5.87
CA GLY A 389 19.35 -14.81 -5.92
C GLY A 389 19.97 -15.06 -7.30
N SER A 390 19.63 -16.20 -7.93
CA SER A 390 20.12 -16.52 -9.28
C SER A 390 19.49 -15.64 -10.36
N GLN A 391 18.22 -15.24 -10.21
CA GLN A 391 17.55 -14.30 -11.10
C GLN A 391 18.17 -12.90 -11.03
N LEU A 392 18.48 -12.41 -9.83
CA LEU A 392 19.14 -11.12 -9.63
C LEU A 392 20.58 -11.16 -10.16
N ALA A 393 21.31 -12.27 -9.98
CA ALA A 393 22.63 -12.44 -10.57
C ALA A 393 22.58 -12.43 -12.12
N ALA A 394 21.57 -13.06 -12.73
CA ALA A 394 21.37 -13.00 -14.17
C ALA A 394 21.03 -11.58 -14.65
N MET A 395 20.19 -10.84 -13.92
CA MET A 395 19.86 -9.45 -14.23
C MET A 395 21.08 -8.53 -14.09
N MET A 396 21.88 -8.71 -13.03
CA MET A 396 23.13 -7.99 -12.79
C MET A 396 24.15 -8.22 -13.90
N LEU A 397 24.19 -9.41 -14.51
CA LEU A 397 25.09 -9.72 -15.64
C LEU A 397 24.53 -9.30 -17.01
N SER A 398 23.24 -9.01 -17.10
CA SER A 398 22.61 -8.62 -18.36
C SER A 398 23.12 -7.27 -18.85
N ALA A 399 23.46 -7.18 -20.14
CA ALA A 399 23.80 -5.93 -20.80
C ALA A 399 22.59 -4.99 -20.97
N ASP A 400 21.38 -5.55 -20.93
CA ASP A 400 20.12 -4.79 -21.04
C ASP A 400 19.74 -4.08 -19.74
N ALA A 401 20.41 -4.38 -18.62
CA ALA A 401 20.14 -3.73 -17.34
C ALA A 401 20.96 -2.42 -17.21
N PRO A 402 20.38 -1.33 -16.68
CA PRO A 402 21.10 -0.08 -16.45
C PRO A 402 22.38 -0.29 -15.62
N PRO A 403 23.54 0.28 -16.01
CA PRO A 403 24.80 0.08 -15.30
C PRO A 403 24.76 0.41 -13.81
N ALA A 404 24.04 1.46 -13.42
CA ALA A 404 23.90 1.86 -12.02
C ALA A 404 23.09 0.83 -11.21
N LEU A 405 21.99 0.31 -11.77
CA LEU A 405 21.19 -0.75 -11.15
C LEU A 405 22.03 -2.02 -10.94
N ARG A 406 22.87 -2.37 -11.92
CA ARG A 406 23.75 -3.55 -11.84
C ARG A 406 24.74 -3.45 -10.68
N VAL A 407 25.31 -2.27 -10.42
CA VAL A 407 26.22 -2.04 -9.29
C VAL A 407 25.51 -2.22 -7.97
N GLU A 408 24.31 -1.66 -7.83
CA GLU A 408 23.51 -1.80 -6.60
C GLU A 408 23.01 -3.24 -6.39
N LEU A 409 22.67 -3.97 -7.46
CA LEU A 409 22.34 -5.39 -7.39
C LEU A 409 23.54 -6.23 -6.94
N ALA A 410 24.75 -5.89 -7.40
CA ALA A 410 25.98 -6.55 -6.95
C ALA A 410 26.23 -6.31 -5.45
N ALA A 411 26.05 -5.07 -4.99
CA ALA A 411 26.14 -4.72 -3.58
C ALA A 411 25.09 -5.50 -2.75
N LEU A 412 23.84 -5.56 -3.21
CA LEU A 412 22.79 -6.33 -2.55
C LEU A 412 23.13 -7.83 -2.46
N LEU A 413 23.61 -8.44 -3.55
CA LEU A 413 24.00 -9.85 -3.55
C LEU A 413 25.19 -10.11 -2.62
N ARG A 414 26.13 -9.17 -2.50
CA ARG A 414 27.23 -9.25 -1.54
C ARG A 414 26.72 -9.26 -0.10
N ASP A 415 25.81 -8.35 0.23
CA ASP A 415 25.29 -8.20 1.59
C ASP A 415 24.54 -9.47 2.06
N HIS A 416 23.99 -10.24 1.12
CA HIS A 416 23.37 -11.55 1.36
C HIS A 416 24.32 -12.75 1.15
N ASN A 417 25.62 -12.54 0.92
CA ASN A 417 26.62 -13.57 0.63
C ASN A 417 26.28 -14.48 -0.57
N LEU A 418 25.63 -13.93 -1.60
CA LEU A 418 25.20 -14.64 -2.81
C LEU A 418 26.15 -14.44 -4.00
N LEU A 419 27.25 -13.70 -3.83
CA LEU A 419 28.29 -13.55 -4.84
C LEU A 419 29.28 -14.73 -4.78
N SER A 420 29.21 -15.62 -5.76
CA SER A 420 30.19 -16.69 -5.93
C SER A 420 31.43 -16.19 -6.67
N VAL A 421 32.56 -16.90 -6.50
CA VAL A 421 33.82 -16.59 -7.21
C VAL A 421 33.63 -16.59 -8.74
N ASP A 422 32.83 -17.52 -9.27
CA ASP A 422 32.49 -17.59 -10.70
C ASP A 422 31.71 -16.34 -11.18
N LEU A 423 30.88 -15.74 -10.32
CA LEU A 423 30.18 -14.50 -10.64
C LEU A 423 31.15 -13.31 -10.61
N LEU A 424 32.04 -13.26 -9.63
CA LEU A 424 33.08 -12.21 -9.55
C LEU A 424 33.97 -12.23 -10.79
N ASP A 425 34.42 -13.41 -11.23
CA ASP A 425 35.21 -13.55 -12.47
C ASP A 425 34.46 -12.96 -13.68
N LYS A 426 33.18 -13.34 -13.86
CA LYS A 426 32.33 -12.78 -14.93
C LYS A 426 32.17 -11.27 -14.84
N LEU A 427 32.15 -10.69 -13.64
CA LEU A 427 32.06 -9.25 -13.42
C LEU A 427 33.35 -8.49 -13.75
N THR A 428 34.50 -9.17 -13.81
CA THR A 428 35.78 -8.55 -14.18
C THR A 428 36.00 -8.41 -15.69
N ASN A 429 35.19 -9.11 -16.50
CA ASN A 429 35.26 -9.10 -17.96
C ASN A 429 35.22 -7.67 -18.55
N LEU A 430 35.87 -7.49 -19.70
CA LEU A 430 36.01 -6.18 -20.35
C LEU A 430 34.70 -5.60 -20.89
N ASP A 431 33.68 -6.44 -21.10
CA ASP A 431 32.33 -6.03 -21.51
C ASP A 431 31.53 -5.39 -20.36
N GLN A 432 32.01 -5.54 -19.12
CA GLN A 432 31.38 -4.99 -17.93
C GLN A 432 31.75 -3.52 -17.73
N PRO A 433 30.81 -2.68 -17.24
CA PRO A 433 31.10 -1.28 -17.00
C PRO A 433 32.15 -1.11 -15.90
N GLY A 434 32.98 -0.07 -16.01
CA GLY A 434 34.11 0.17 -15.10
C GLY A 434 33.78 0.05 -13.60
N PRO A 435 32.67 0.63 -13.10
CA PRO A 435 32.26 0.49 -11.71
C PRO A 435 31.97 -0.96 -11.26
N MET A 436 31.39 -1.80 -12.14
CA MET A 436 31.15 -3.22 -11.84
C MET A 436 32.46 -3.99 -11.71
N ARG A 437 33.39 -3.73 -12.64
CA ARG A 437 34.73 -4.34 -12.62
C ARG A 437 35.52 -3.94 -11.39
N LEU A 438 35.39 -2.67 -10.98
CA LEU A 438 36.01 -2.15 -9.76
C LEU A 438 35.46 -2.86 -8.53
N PHE A 439 34.14 -2.97 -8.43
CA PHE A 439 33.45 -3.66 -7.34
C PHE A 439 33.89 -5.12 -7.24
N ALA A 440 33.92 -5.84 -8.36
CA ALA A 440 34.35 -7.24 -8.40
C ALA A 440 35.82 -7.41 -7.98
N ALA A 441 36.72 -6.56 -8.48
CA ALA A 441 38.13 -6.58 -8.09
C ALA A 441 38.33 -6.28 -6.60
N GLU A 442 37.57 -5.33 -6.04
CA GLU A 442 37.58 -5.07 -4.61
C GLU A 442 37.17 -6.31 -3.80
N GLU A 443 36.07 -6.96 -4.15
CA GLU A 443 35.58 -8.15 -3.44
C GLU A 443 36.53 -9.35 -3.59
N MET A 444 37.10 -9.57 -4.78
CA MET A 444 38.15 -10.59 -4.99
C MET A 444 39.35 -10.35 -4.08
N LEU A 445 39.83 -9.11 -3.97
CA LEU A 445 40.98 -8.76 -3.11
C LEU A 445 40.65 -8.80 -1.62
N ARG A 446 39.40 -8.57 -1.23
CA ARG A 446 38.95 -8.76 0.16
C ARG A 446 38.95 -10.24 0.54
N ILE A 447 38.57 -11.13 -0.38
CA ILE A 447 38.61 -12.58 -0.19
C ILE A 447 40.07 -13.06 -0.19
N ASN A 448 40.88 -12.59 -1.14
CA ASN A 448 42.29 -12.93 -1.27
C ASN A 448 43.13 -11.70 -1.68
N PRO A 449 43.86 -11.07 -0.75
CA PRO A 449 44.69 -9.90 -1.04
C PRO A 449 45.79 -10.11 -2.10
N HIS A 450 46.10 -11.36 -2.43
CA HIS A 450 47.10 -11.75 -3.43
C HIS A 450 46.49 -12.23 -4.75
N ASP A 451 45.20 -12.02 -4.96
CA ASP A 451 44.53 -12.36 -6.22
C ASP A 451 45.11 -11.52 -7.38
N SER A 452 45.79 -12.17 -8.32
CA SER A 452 46.40 -11.52 -9.48
C SER A 452 45.36 -10.90 -10.40
N ASP A 453 44.20 -11.53 -10.54
CA ASP A 453 43.16 -11.11 -11.49
C ASP A 453 42.51 -9.83 -10.98
N GLY A 454 42.23 -9.75 -9.67
CA GLY A 454 41.78 -8.53 -9.02
C GLY A 454 42.76 -7.37 -9.19
N VAL A 455 44.06 -7.59 -8.98
CA VAL A 455 45.10 -6.57 -9.19
C VAL A 455 45.18 -6.12 -10.65
N ASP A 456 45.11 -7.04 -11.60
CA ASP A 456 45.21 -6.73 -13.03
C ASP A 456 43.99 -5.95 -13.54
N VAL A 457 42.81 -6.24 -13.02
CA VAL A 457 41.60 -5.45 -13.27
C VAL A 457 41.76 -4.01 -12.75
N LEU A 458 42.24 -3.84 -11.51
CA LEU A 458 42.52 -2.51 -10.96
C LEU A 458 43.55 -1.73 -11.79
N ARG A 459 44.61 -2.39 -12.29
CA ARG A 459 45.59 -1.78 -13.20
C ARG A 459 44.94 -1.36 -14.51
N GLY A 460 44.08 -2.21 -15.08
CA GLY A 460 43.33 -1.90 -16.30
C GLY A 460 42.43 -0.67 -16.14
N LEU A 461 41.71 -0.58 -15.02
CA LEU A 461 40.85 0.56 -14.70
C LEU A 461 41.64 1.84 -14.43
N ALA A 462 42.75 1.74 -13.70
CA ALA A 462 43.64 2.86 -13.38
C ALA A 462 44.29 3.52 -14.62
N ARG A 463 44.44 2.78 -15.72
CA ARG A 463 44.97 3.31 -17.00
C ARG A 463 43.94 4.11 -17.79
N GLN A 464 42.66 4.06 -17.43
CA GLN A 464 41.63 4.83 -18.11
C GLN A 464 41.77 6.32 -17.77
N PRO A 465 41.49 7.24 -18.71
CA PRO A 465 41.57 8.68 -18.47
C PRO A 465 40.38 9.22 -17.65
N ASN A 466 39.89 8.46 -16.66
CA ASN A 466 38.82 8.85 -15.75
C ASN A 466 39.39 9.04 -14.34
N ARG A 467 39.44 10.29 -13.89
CA ARG A 467 40.00 10.64 -12.59
C ARG A 467 39.18 10.10 -11.43
N GLU A 468 37.86 10.08 -11.52
CA GLU A 468 36.99 9.53 -10.46
C GLU A 468 37.20 8.03 -10.30
N MET A 469 37.38 7.31 -11.41
CA MET A 469 37.74 5.91 -11.40
C MET A 469 39.11 5.70 -10.74
N ALA A 470 40.11 6.51 -11.08
CA ALA A 470 41.43 6.44 -10.46
C ALA A 470 41.38 6.70 -8.93
N LEU A 471 40.56 7.65 -8.46
CA LEU A 471 40.35 7.87 -7.02
C LEU A 471 39.69 6.67 -6.34
N SER A 472 38.74 6.02 -7.03
CA SER A 472 38.07 4.85 -6.50
C SER A 472 39.02 3.65 -6.43
N VAL A 473 39.87 3.44 -7.45
CA VAL A 473 40.97 2.47 -7.41
C VAL A 473 41.94 2.77 -6.27
N ALA A 474 42.35 4.04 -6.09
CA ALA A 474 43.21 4.43 -4.97
C ALA A 474 42.61 4.07 -3.60
N ALA A 475 41.30 4.25 -3.43
CA ALA A 475 40.61 3.92 -2.20
C ALA A 475 40.67 2.40 -1.94
N VAL A 476 40.43 1.57 -2.96
CA VAL A 476 40.55 0.10 -2.84
C VAL A 476 41.99 -0.29 -2.49
N LEU A 477 42.99 0.26 -3.17
CA LEU A 477 44.40 -0.04 -2.91
C LEU A 477 44.83 0.36 -1.48
N GLN A 478 44.37 1.51 -0.99
CA GLN A 478 44.69 1.98 0.35
C GLN A 478 43.96 1.19 1.44
N ASN A 479 42.68 0.88 1.24
CA ASN A 479 41.85 0.23 2.24
C ASN A 479 42.05 -1.29 2.30
N VAL A 480 42.24 -1.94 1.15
CA VAL A 480 42.34 -3.42 1.05
C VAL A 480 43.79 -3.88 1.07
N LEU A 481 44.69 -3.19 0.37
CA LEU A 481 46.12 -3.59 0.26
C LEU A 481 47.06 -2.77 1.15
N GLY A 482 46.56 -1.75 1.85
CA GLY A 482 47.38 -0.88 2.71
C GLY A 482 48.35 0.03 1.95
N LEU A 483 48.12 0.29 0.66
CA LEU A 483 48.97 1.16 -0.16
C LEU A 483 48.65 2.64 0.09
N GLU A 484 49.56 3.37 0.74
CA GLU A 484 49.41 4.80 1.00
C GLU A 484 49.56 5.63 -0.29
N LEU A 485 48.43 5.97 -0.91
CA LEU A 485 48.39 6.82 -2.12
C LEU A 485 48.13 8.29 -1.79
N GLY A 486 47.92 8.62 -0.51
CA GLY A 486 47.68 9.97 -0.01
C GLY A 486 46.21 10.39 -0.08
N LEU A 487 45.28 9.44 -0.05
CA LEU A 487 43.88 9.75 0.18
C LEU A 487 43.66 10.08 1.66
N PRO A 488 43.03 11.22 2.00
CA PRO A 488 42.65 11.51 3.37
C PRO A 488 41.65 10.44 3.85
N GLY A 489 41.81 9.97 5.09
CA GLY A 489 40.92 8.96 5.64
C GLY A 489 39.47 9.46 5.69
N GLY A 490 38.56 8.77 5.01
CA GLY A 490 37.11 8.93 5.15
C GLY A 490 36.40 9.69 4.03
N GLU A 491 37.00 10.71 3.41
CA GLU A 491 36.33 11.53 2.39
C GLU A 491 37.10 11.55 1.07
N ARG A 492 36.42 11.24 -0.05
CA ARG A 492 37.03 11.31 -1.37
C ARG A 492 37.23 12.78 -1.75
N PRO A 493 38.46 13.20 -2.11
CA PRO A 493 38.68 14.58 -2.51
C PRO A 493 37.86 14.90 -3.77
N PRO A 494 37.36 16.16 -3.93
CA PRO A 494 36.66 16.56 -5.14
C PRO A 494 37.49 16.23 -6.38
N ALA A 495 36.87 15.66 -7.42
CA ALA A 495 37.58 15.19 -8.61
C ALA A 495 38.41 16.29 -9.28
N ASN A 496 37.97 17.55 -9.20
CA ASN A 496 38.68 18.72 -9.74
C ASN A 496 39.82 19.25 -8.85
N SER A 497 40.03 18.69 -7.65
CA SER A 497 41.06 19.15 -6.72
C SER A 497 42.49 18.78 -7.16
N LYS A 498 43.47 19.56 -6.70
CA LYS A 498 44.90 19.26 -6.91
C LYS A 498 45.30 17.92 -6.26
N VAL A 499 44.77 17.64 -5.07
CA VAL A 499 44.98 16.38 -4.35
C VAL A 499 44.49 15.20 -5.21
N ALA A 500 43.29 15.31 -5.79
CA ALA A 500 42.76 14.28 -6.67
C ALA A 500 43.64 14.04 -7.91
N ALA A 501 44.20 15.10 -8.50
CA ALA A 501 45.11 14.99 -9.64
C ALA A 501 46.44 14.31 -9.27
N GLU A 502 47.00 14.62 -8.09
CA GLU A 502 48.22 13.97 -7.59
C GLU A 502 48.00 12.49 -7.28
N VAL A 503 46.89 12.14 -6.61
CA VAL A 503 46.51 10.75 -6.33
C VAL A 503 46.31 9.98 -7.64
N ALA A 504 45.58 10.53 -8.61
CA ALA A 504 45.37 9.89 -9.90
C ALA A 504 46.70 9.64 -10.65
N ARG A 505 47.68 10.55 -10.55
CA ARG A 505 49.02 10.36 -11.14
C ARG A 505 49.76 9.20 -10.48
N ARG A 506 49.68 9.06 -9.15
CA ARG A 506 50.29 7.93 -8.42
C ARG A 506 49.63 6.60 -8.78
N VAL A 507 48.31 6.57 -8.87
CA VAL A 507 47.55 5.40 -9.33
C VAL A 507 47.97 4.98 -10.74
N LEU A 508 48.17 5.94 -11.65
CA LEU A 508 48.65 5.65 -13.00
C LEU A 508 50.10 5.13 -12.99
N LEU A 509 50.99 5.70 -12.18
CA LEU A 509 52.36 5.19 -12.02
C LEU A 509 52.37 3.76 -11.47
N TRP A 510 51.57 3.48 -10.45
CA TRP A 510 51.35 2.14 -9.90
C TRP A 510 50.87 1.16 -10.97
N ALA A 511 49.87 1.55 -11.77
CA ALA A 511 49.31 0.73 -12.83
C ALA A 511 50.32 0.41 -13.95
N ASN A 512 51.39 1.19 -14.06
CA ASN A 512 52.51 0.99 -14.98
C ASN A 512 53.69 0.24 -14.36
N GLY A 513 53.55 -0.28 -13.13
CA GLY A 513 54.58 -1.08 -12.46
C GLY A 513 55.61 -0.26 -11.67
N ALA A 514 55.32 1.00 -11.33
CA ALA A 514 56.17 1.76 -10.42
C ALA A 514 56.22 1.08 -9.04
N ASN A 515 57.40 1.07 -8.42
CA ASN A 515 57.61 0.50 -7.09
C ASN A 515 56.79 1.27 -6.05
N PRO A 516 56.05 0.62 -5.12
CA PRO A 516 55.27 1.28 -4.06
C PRO A 516 56.04 2.34 -3.26
N ASP A 517 57.35 2.18 -3.07
CA ASP A 517 58.16 3.20 -2.37
C ASP A 517 58.24 4.54 -3.12
N GLN A 518 58.14 4.53 -4.45
CA GLN A 518 58.09 5.75 -5.27
C GLN A 518 56.72 6.44 -5.22
N LEU A 519 55.68 5.73 -4.76
CA LEU A 519 54.31 6.23 -4.69
C LEU A 519 54.02 6.95 -3.38
N ARG A 520 54.85 6.75 -2.36
CA ARG A 520 54.64 7.38 -1.04
C ARG A 520 54.57 8.89 -1.22
N PRO A 521 53.57 9.56 -0.63
CA PRO A 521 53.54 11.02 -0.65
C PRO A 521 54.85 11.54 -0.07
N THR A 522 55.56 12.39 -0.82
CA THR A 522 56.68 13.14 -0.25
C THR A 522 56.14 13.82 1.01
N PRO A 523 56.74 13.58 2.19
CA PRO A 523 56.28 14.20 3.42
C PRO A 523 56.12 15.69 3.17
N GLY A 524 54.91 16.21 3.42
CA GLY A 524 54.67 17.65 3.32
C GLY A 524 55.75 18.39 4.11
N PRO A 525 56.11 19.64 3.72
CA PRO A 525 57.13 20.40 4.42
C PRO A 525 56.84 20.33 5.92
N MET A 526 57.73 19.69 6.68
CA MET A 526 57.54 19.56 8.13
C MET A 526 57.29 20.96 8.70
N PRO A 527 56.29 21.16 9.58
CA PRO A 527 56.01 22.45 10.24
C PRO A 527 57.14 22.99 11.15
N GLY A 528 58.42 22.76 10.83
CA GLY A 528 59.55 22.85 11.75
C GLY A 528 60.73 23.70 11.31
N LEU A 529 60.75 24.29 10.10
CA LEU A 529 61.77 25.29 9.75
C LEU A 529 61.10 26.61 9.46
N LYS A 530 60.85 27.38 10.53
CA LYS A 530 60.68 28.82 10.42
C LYS A 530 61.86 29.33 9.59
N PRO A 531 61.65 30.01 8.45
CA PRO A 531 62.75 30.64 7.75
C PRO A 531 63.48 31.56 8.73
N PRO A 532 64.82 31.66 8.68
CA PRO A 532 65.54 32.62 9.50
C PRO A 532 64.91 34.00 9.24
N ARG A 533 64.40 34.60 10.33
CA ARG A 533 63.87 35.95 10.32
C ARG A 533 64.96 36.87 9.79
N SER A 534 64.81 37.31 8.54
CA SER A 534 65.58 38.43 8.02
C SER A 534 65.16 39.66 8.83
N ALA A 535 66.02 40.04 9.77
CA ALA A 535 65.87 41.23 10.58
C ALA A 535 66.23 42.45 9.73
N MET A 536 65.22 43.13 9.20
CA MET A 536 65.26 44.53 8.76
C MET A 536 63.90 45.13 9.11
N LEU A 537 63.80 45.81 10.26
CA LEU A 537 63.89 47.26 10.42
C LEU A 537 62.56 47.98 10.14
N GLY A 538 61.93 48.47 11.22
CA GLY A 538 61.23 49.76 11.26
C GLY A 538 59.79 49.82 10.74
N GLY A 539 58.83 49.93 11.67
CA GLY A 539 57.47 50.42 11.35
C GLY A 539 56.42 50.07 12.41
N ARG A 540 56.24 50.95 13.40
CA ARG A 540 55.22 50.89 14.47
C ARG A 540 53.88 51.54 13.97
N PRO A 541 52.79 51.62 14.77
CA PRO A 541 51.53 50.89 14.52
C PRO A 541 50.34 51.79 14.15
N ALA A 542 49.27 51.21 13.60
CA ALA A 542 47.93 51.81 13.64
C ALA A 542 46.86 50.71 13.80
N ALA A 543 46.11 50.79 14.90
CA ALA A 543 44.83 50.12 15.12
C ALA A 543 43.69 51.15 14.91
N PRO A 544 42.41 50.79 15.09
CA PRO A 544 41.61 49.81 14.36
C PRO A 544 40.44 50.51 13.62
N LYS A 545 39.81 49.84 12.64
CA LYS A 545 38.48 50.24 12.14
C LYS A 545 37.52 49.05 12.20
N PRO A 546 36.48 49.09 13.05
CA PRO A 546 35.36 48.14 12.98
C PRO A 546 34.37 48.62 11.92
N SER A 547 34.14 47.81 10.88
CA SER A 547 33.00 47.99 9.97
C SER A 547 31.78 47.33 10.60
N ALA A 548 30.80 48.15 10.94
CA ALA A 548 29.48 47.76 11.41
C ALA A 548 28.74 46.94 10.36
N PHE A 549 28.22 45.78 10.77
CA PHE A 549 27.08 45.14 10.13
C PHE A 549 25.80 45.86 10.58
N PRO A 550 24.82 46.11 9.69
CA PRO A 550 23.49 46.54 10.10
C PRO A 550 22.73 45.36 10.74
N PRO A 551 21.88 45.59 11.74
CA PRO A 551 21.05 44.54 12.34
C PRO A 551 19.86 44.18 11.44
N ASP A 552 19.53 42.89 11.45
CA ASP A 552 18.31 42.30 10.92
C ASP A 552 17.06 42.94 11.58
N PRO A 553 16.08 43.43 10.81
CA PRO A 553 14.82 43.91 11.35
C PRO A 553 13.79 42.78 11.29
N ASN A 554 13.91 41.74 12.13
CA ASN A 554 12.85 40.72 12.28
C ASN A 554 12.94 39.88 13.57
N GLU A 555 13.19 40.52 14.72
CA GLU A 555 12.89 39.91 16.02
C GLU A 555 11.62 40.55 16.61
N PHE A 556 10.49 39.87 16.40
CA PHE A 556 9.26 40.13 17.14
C PHE A 556 9.38 39.60 18.58
N PRO A 557 8.84 40.31 19.58
CA PRO A 557 8.95 39.91 20.98
C PRO A 557 8.00 38.74 21.29
N ARG A 558 8.55 37.68 21.88
CA ARG A 558 7.78 36.66 22.60
C ARG A 558 7.07 37.33 23.78
N SER A 559 5.74 37.33 23.73
CA SER A 559 4.87 37.78 24.81
C SER A 559 5.11 36.96 26.08
N GLY A 560 5.19 37.69 27.19
CA GLY A 560 5.48 37.17 28.50
C GLY A 560 4.40 36.26 29.10
N SER A 561 4.89 35.46 30.03
CA SER A 561 4.14 34.76 31.07
C SER A 561 3.36 35.74 31.93
N GLY A 562 2.05 35.55 32.00
CA GLY A 562 1.18 36.12 33.02
C GLY A 562 0.50 35.01 33.80
N THR A 563 1.11 34.61 34.92
CA THR A 563 0.40 34.06 36.07
C THR A 563 -0.23 35.23 36.84
N VAL A 564 -1.50 35.09 37.27
CA VAL A 564 -2.05 35.43 38.60
C VAL A 564 -3.60 35.46 38.54
N PHE A 565 -4.20 34.67 39.45
CA PHE A 565 -5.59 34.52 39.90
C PHE A 565 -6.70 34.07 38.93
#